data_AF-A0A955L8U6-F1
#
_entry.id   AF-A0A955L8U6-F1
#
_cell.length_a   1.000
_cell.length_b   1.000
_cell.length_c   1.000
_cell.angle_alpha   90.00
_cell.angle_beta   90.00
_cell.angle_gamma   90.00
#
_symmetry.space_group_name_H-M   'P 1'
#
loop_
_entity.id
_entity.type
_entity.pdbx_description
1 polymer ?
#
loop_
_entity_poly.entity_id
_entity_poly.type
_entity_poly.pdbx_seq_one_letter_code
_entity_poly.pdbx_strand_id
1 'polypeptide(L)'
;MKDKELLFSAIDSYALLSRTYREVLKTLIKLAIDDVVVINIKDLSKLSNVSRPAVYAALKVLEKEKLITRNINPGSRLSSFVLKPQKFDDIIKYHSVRENILHK
;
A
#
# COMPACT_ATOMS: atom_id res chain seq x y z
N MET A 1 11.68 -5.66 -4.33
CA MET A 1 10.45 -5.95 -5.13
C MET A 1 10.81 -6.02 -6.61
N LYS A 2 10.56 -7.18 -7.25
CA LYS A 2 10.75 -7.35 -8.70
C LYS A 2 9.50 -6.78 -9.39
N ASP A 3 9.71 -5.82 -10.28
CA ASP A 3 8.71 -5.13 -11.11
C ASP A 3 7.63 -4.30 -10.37
N LYS A 4 7.95 -3.03 -10.10
CA LYS A 4 7.03 -2.06 -9.46
C LYS A 4 5.86 -1.68 -10.36
N GLU A 5 6.00 -1.73 -11.68
CA GLU A 5 4.95 -1.32 -12.62
C GLU A 5 3.83 -2.35 -12.65
N LEU A 6 4.18 -3.63 -12.78
CA LEU A 6 3.23 -4.74 -12.71
C LEU A 6 2.46 -4.72 -11.38
N LEU A 7 3.14 -4.47 -10.27
CA LEU A 7 2.47 -4.36 -8.99
C LEU A 7 1.50 -3.18 -8.92
N PHE A 8 1.86 -2.02 -9.46
CA PHE A 8 0.97 -0.86 -9.44
C PHE A 8 -0.29 -1.09 -10.27
N SER A 9 -0.15 -1.74 -11.43
CA SER A 9 -1.29 -2.20 -12.23
C SER A 9 -2.16 -3.20 -11.45
N ALA A 10 -1.53 -4.19 -10.79
CA ALA A 10 -2.24 -5.16 -9.98
C ALA A 10 -3.00 -4.50 -8.82
N ILE A 11 -2.40 -3.52 -8.13
CA ILE A 11 -3.05 -2.73 -7.08
C ILE A 11 -4.23 -1.91 -7.63
N ASP A 12 -4.12 -1.33 -8.84
CA ASP A 12 -5.22 -0.60 -9.48
C ASP A 12 -6.43 -1.47 -9.79
N SER A 13 -6.20 -2.77 -9.96
CA SER A 13 -7.27 -3.73 -10.19
C SER A 13 -7.84 -4.34 -8.90
N TYR A 14 -7.19 -4.09 -7.75
CA TYR A 14 -7.47 -4.82 -6.52
C TYR A 14 -8.78 -4.37 -5.86
N ALA A 15 -9.84 -5.15 -6.05
CA ALA A 15 -11.22 -4.81 -5.68
C ALA A 15 -11.43 -4.55 -4.18
N LEU A 16 -10.58 -5.11 -3.30
CA LEU A 16 -10.68 -4.93 -1.85
C LEU A 16 -10.24 -3.54 -1.36
N LEU A 17 -9.58 -2.76 -2.22
CA LEU A 17 -9.16 -1.40 -1.90
C LEU A 17 -9.88 -0.37 -2.76
N SER A 18 -10.34 0.72 -2.13
CA SER A 18 -10.82 1.90 -2.85
C SER A 18 -9.65 2.64 -3.52
N ARG A 19 -9.96 3.51 -4.49
CA ARG A 19 -8.95 4.37 -5.14
C ARG A 19 -8.08 5.10 -4.13
N THR A 20 -8.68 5.73 -3.12
CA THR A 20 -7.97 6.45 -2.06
C THR A 20 -6.99 5.57 -1.30
N TYR A 21 -7.38 4.32 -1.00
CA TYR A 21 -6.52 3.40 -0.24
C TYR A 21 -5.37 2.87 -1.09
N ARG A 22 -5.61 2.65 -2.39
CA ARG A 22 -4.57 2.29 -3.36
C ARG A 22 -3.52 3.38 -3.50
N GLU A 23 -3.91 4.66 -3.54
CA GLU A 23 -2.94 5.76 -3.62
C GLU A 23 -2.02 5.84 -2.39
N VAL A 24 -2.59 5.64 -1.20
CA VAL A 24 -1.79 5.58 0.04
C VAL A 24 -0.82 4.40 0.01
N LEU A 25 -1.29 3.21 -0.39
CA LEU A 25 -0.44 2.01 -0.49
C LEU A 25 0.68 2.19 -1.51
N LYS A 26 0.37 2.70 -2.71
CA LYS A 26 1.35 3.00 -3.75
C LYS A 26 2.39 4.00 -3.27
N THR A 27 1.96 5.03 -2.54
CA THR A 27 2.89 6.01 -1.95
C THR A 27 3.85 5.34 -0.96
N LEU A 28 3.36 4.46 -0.09
CA LEU A 28 4.23 3.70 0.82
C LEU A 28 5.21 2.81 0.04
N ILE A 29 4.78 2.10 -1.00
CA ILE A 29 5.66 1.26 -1.85
C ILE A 29 6.73 2.09 -2.56
N LYS A 30 6.40 3.32 -3.01
CA LYS A 30 7.36 4.22 -3.63
C LYS A 30 8.46 4.64 -2.65
N LEU A 31 8.09 4.90 -1.40
CA LEU A 31 8.98 5.40 -0.35
C LEU A 31 9.76 4.30 0.39
N ALA A 32 9.41 3.03 0.17
CA ALA A 32 10.00 1.92 0.92
C ALA A 32 11.45 1.67 0.55
N ILE A 33 12.27 1.49 1.60
CA ILE A 33 13.65 1.01 1.54
C ILE A 33 13.67 -0.27 2.37
N ASP A 34 14.10 -1.38 1.76
CA ASP A 34 14.06 -2.72 2.38
C ASP A 34 12.70 -3.07 3.00
N ASP A 35 11.63 -2.79 2.24
CA ASP A 35 10.23 -3.01 2.63
C ASP A 35 9.77 -2.21 3.86
N VAL A 36 10.55 -1.24 4.32
CA VAL A 36 10.22 -0.36 5.45
C VAL A 36 10.06 1.08 4.99
N VAL A 37 9.05 1.76 5.52
CA VAL A 37 8.81 3.20 5.33
C VAL A 37 8.79 3.87 6.69
N VAL A 38 9.57 4.94 6.89
CA VAL A 38 9.49 5.78 8.08
C VAL A 38 8.99 7.16 7.68
N ILE A 39 7.77 7.50 8.08
CA ILE A 39 7.14 8.77 7.70
C ILE A 39 6.10 9.20 8.74
N ASN A 40 5.85 10.51 8.84
CA ASN A 40 4.71 11.02 9.60
C ASN A 40 3.45 11.12 8.72
N ILE A 41 2.27 11.16 9.35
CA ILE A 41 0.98 11.19 8.63
C ILE A 41 0.78 12.48 7.82
N LYS A 42 1.36 13.60 8.26
CA LYS A 42 1.25 14.89 7.55
C LYS A 42 1.94 14.83 6.18
N ASP A 43 3.12 14.24 6.12
CA ASP A 43 3.89 14.14 4.89
C ASP A 43 3.35 13.04 4.00
N LEU A 44 2.91 11.91 4.58
CA LEU A 44 2.21 10.86 3.83
C LEU A 44 0.95 11.41 3.14
N SER A 45 0.17 12.25 3.84
CA SER A 45 -1.01 12.92 3.28
C SER A 45 -0.67 13.82 2.09
N LYS A 46 0.41 14.59 2.18
CA LYS A 46 0.86 15.45 1.06
C LYS A 46 1.35 14.63 -0.13
N LEU A 47 2.18 13.62 0.11
CA LEU A 47 2.80 12.81 -0.95
C LEU A 47 1.78 11.93 -1.68
N SER A 48 0.77 11.44 -0.97
CA SER A 48 -0.33 10.66 -1.57
C SER A 48 -1.45 11.52 -2.15
N ASN A 49 -1.43 12.84 -1.93
CA ASN A 49 -2.54 13.75 -2.25
C ASN A 49 -3.88 13.29 -1.65
N VAL A 50 -3.85 12.76 -0.43
CA VAL A 50 -5.01 12.26 0.31
C VAL A 50 -5.13 13.01 1.63
N SER A 51 -6.35 13.36 2.06
CA SER A 51 -6.57 14.06 3.34
C SER A 51 -6.10 13.22 4.53
N ARG A 52 -5.62 13.85 5.60
CA ARG A 52 -5.13 13.13 6.79
C ARG A 52 -6.16 12.14 7.38
N PRO A 53 -7.46 12.47 7.52
CA PRO A 53 -8.46 11.50 7.98
C PRO A 53 -8.56 10.28 7.06
N ALA A 54 -8.52 10.50 5.74
CA ALA A 54 -8.56 9.43 4.76
C ALA A 54 -7.27 8.59 4.77
N VAL A 55 -6.10 9.19 5.04
CA VAL A 55 -4.86 8.43 5.28
C VAL A 55 -5.00 7.52 6.50
N TYR A 56 -5.53 8.01 7.63
CA TYR A 56 -5.77 7.16 8.81
C TYR A 56 -6.72 6.00 8.51
N ALA A 57 -7.81 6.26 7.78
CA ALA A 57 -8.74 5.22 7.35
C ALA A 57 -8.07 4.20 6.43
N ALA A 58 -7.28 4.67 5.45
CA ALA A 58 -6.52 3.83 4.55
C ALA A 58 -5.56 2.93 5.32
N LEU A 59 -4.75 3.48 6.23
CA LEU A 59 -3.79 2.70 7.02
C LEU A 59 -4.48 1.59 7.82
N LYS A 60 -5.61 1.88 8.47
CA LYS A 60 -6.39 0.85 9.19
C LYS A 60 -6.83 -0.28 8.26
N VAL A 61 -7.29 0.04 7.05
CA VAL A 61 -7.70 -0.98 6.07
C VAL A 61 -6.49 -1.77 5.58
N LEU A 62 -5.38 -1.11 5.25
CA LEU A 62 -4.15 -1.78 4.79
C LEU A 62 -3.58 -2.72 5.86
N GLU A 63 -3.67 -2.36 7.15
CA GLU A 63 -3.30 -3.24 8.26
C GLU A 63 -4.28 -4.42 8.39
N LYS A 64 -5.59 -4.18 8.27
CA LYS A 64 -6.62 -5.22 8.29
C LYS A 64 -6.41 -6.25 7.16
N GLU A 65 -6.09 -5.78 5.96
CA GLU A 65 -5.76 -6.61 4.79
C GLU A 65 -4.35 -7.22 4.87
N LYS A 66 -3.62 -7.00 5.96
CA LYS A 66 -2.26 -7.51 6.22
C LYS A 66 -1.23 -7.11 5.16
N LEU A 67 -1.46 -5.99 4.47
CA LEU A 67 -0.54 -5.45 3.46
C LEU A 67 0.63 -4.71 4.11
N ILE A 68 0.38 -4.13 5.29
CA ILE A 68 1.36 -3.40 6.09
C ILE A 68 1.24 -3.79 7.56
N THR A 69 2.31 -3.53 8.31
CA THR A 69 2.29 -3.48 9.78
C THR A 69 2.79 -2.12 10.21
N ARG A 70 2.03 -1.41 11.06
CA ARG A 70 2.46 -0.13 11.61
C ARG A 70 3.10 -0.33 12.97
N ASN A 71 4.29 0.23 13.16
CA ASN A 71 4.85 0.44 14.50
C ASN A 71 4.78 1.93 14.83
N ILE A 72 4.16 2.24 15.97
CA ILE A 72 4.02 3.59 16.48
C ILE A 72 4.96 3.72 17.67
N ASN A 73 5.77 4.76 17.69
CA ASN A 73 6.51 5.16 18.88
C ASN A 73 5.74 6.31 19.56
N PRO A 74 5.20 6.14 20.77
CA PRO A 74 4.40 7.16 21.46
C PRO A 74 5.12 8.51 21.64
N GLY A 75 6.45 8.52 21.67
CA GLY A 75 7.26 9.74 21.76
C GLY A 75 7.61 10.40 20.43
N SER A 76 7.23 9.79 19.29
CA SER A 76 7.60 10.27 17.96
C SER A 76 6.38 10.54 17.09
N ARG A 77 6.47 11.61 16.29
CA ARG A 77 5.50 11.89 15.21
C ARG A 77 5.72 10.98 14.00
N LEU A 78 6.84 10.28 13.94
CA LEU A 78 7.16 9.32 12.89
C LEU A 78 6.51 7.98 13.22
N SER A 79 5.94 7.35 12.21
CA SER A 79 5.51 5.94 12.25
C SER A 79 6.40 5.16 11.29
N SER A 80 6.76 3.94 11.65
CA SER A 80 7.36 3.00 10.71
C SER A 80 6.29 2.06 10.18
N PHE A 81 6.31 1.78 8.89
CA PHE A 81 5.42 0.85 8.22
C PHE A 81 6.26 -0.24 7.57
N VAL A 82 6.01 -1.48 7.93
CA VAL A 82 6.65 -2.65 7.31
C VAL A 82 5.69 -3.21 6.28
N LEU A 83 6.07 -3.17 5.02
CA LEU A 83 5.33 -3.78 3.93
C LEU A 83 5.44 -5.31 4.00
N LYS A 84 4.46 -6.01 3.43
CA LYS A 84 4.45 -7.48 3.37
C LYS A 84 4.59 -7.95 1.91
N PRO A 85 5.83 -8.13 1.39
CA PRO A 85 6.07 -8.47 -0.01
C PRO A 85 5.29 -9.69 -0.51
N GLN A 86 5.17 -10.74 0.32
CA GLN A 86 4.41 -11.94 0.00
C GLN A 86 2.95 -11.64 -0.37
N LYS A 87 2.34 -10.61 0.24
CA LYS A 87 0.98 -10.18 -0.10
C LYS A 87 0.91 -9.44 -1.42
N PHE A 88 1.98 -8.78 -1.83
CA PHE A 88 2.04 -8.15 -3.15
C PHE A 88 2.21 -9.19 -4.26
N ASP A 89 2.97 -10.25 -4.00
CA ASP A 89 3.07 -11.39 -4.92
C ASP A 89 1.70 -12.07 -5.09
N ASP A 90 0.93 -12.24 -4.02
CA ASP A 90 -0.45 -12.72 -4.07
C ASP A 90 -1.32 -11.82 -4.98
N ILE A 91 -1.27 -10.50 -4.79
CA ILE A 91 -2.04 -9.53 -5.58
C ILE A 91 -1.67 -9.60 -7.06
N ILE A 92 -0.38 -9.69 -7.38
CA ILE A 92 0.10 -9.85 -8.76
C ILE A 92 -0.44 -11.14 -9.37
N LYS A 93 -0.38 -12.26 -8.63
CA LYS A 93 -0.88 -13.55 -9.10
C LYS A 93 -2.38 -13.50 -9.41
N TYR A 94 -3.19 -12.89 -8.53
CA TYR A 94 -4.62 -12.71 -8.76
C TYR A 94 -4.90 -11.85 -10.00
N HIS A 95 -4.13 -10.78 -10.19
CA HIS A 95 -4.24 -9.93 -11.36
C HIS A 95 -3.95 -10.71 -12.65
N SER A 96 -2.84 -11.45 -12.72
CA SER A 96 -2.48 -12.25 -13.89
C SER A 96 -3.51 -13.34 -14.21
N VAL A 97 -4.08 -14.01 -13.20
CA VAL A 97 -5.15 -14.99 -13.42
C VAL A 97 -6.40 -14.34 -13.99
N ARG A 98 -6.79 -13.17 -13.46
CA ARG A 98 -7.96 -12.43 -13.95
C ARG A 98 -7.80 -12.01 -15.41
N GLU A 99 -6.65 -11.45 -15.78
CA GLU A 99 -6.35 -11.06 -17.16
C GLU A 99 -6.39 -12.27 -18.12
N ASN A 100 -5.81 -13.41 -17.71
CA ASN A 100 -5.83 -14.64 -18.49
C ASN A 100 -7.24 -15.25 -18.67
N ILE A 101 -8.19 -14.96 -17.77
CA ILE A 101 -9.58 -15.39 -17.90
C ILE A 101 -10.36 -14.43 -18.81
N LEU A 102 -10.10 -13.13 -18.73
CA LEU A 102 -10.82 -12.09 -19.49
C LEU A 102 -10.38 -12.01 -20.96
N HIS A 103 -9.16 -12.44 -21.28
CA HIS A 103 -8.58 -12.40 -22.63
C HIS A 103 -8.47 -13.79 -23.29
N LYS A 104 -9.21 -14.78 -22.79
CA LYS A 104 -9.50 -16.04 -23.48
C LYS A 104 -10.87 -15.98 -24.13
#